data_AF-A0A957DRZ5-F1
#
_entry.id   AF-A0A957DRZ5-F1
#
_cell.length_a   1.000
_cell.length_b   1.000
_cell.length_c   1.000
_cell.angle_alpha   90.00
_cell.angle_beta   90.00
_cell.angle_gamma   90.00
#
_symmetry.space_group_name_H-M   'P 1'
#
loop_
_entity.id
_entity.type
_entity.pdbx_description
1 polymer ?
#
loop_
_entity_poly.entity_id
_entity_poly.type
_entity_poly.pdbx_seq_one_letter_code
_entity_poly.pdbx_strand_id
1 'polypeptide(L)' 'QPFWGQRVAALGVGPKAILRPRLTAHKLADALDTAVSNQTMRQQAAALGEKIRAEDGSGQAVALIEKQL' A
#
# COMPACT_ATOMS: atom_id res chain seq x y z
N GLN A 1 9.49 -1.14 -5.73
CA GLN A 1 9.57 0.31 -6.04
C GLN A 1 9.72 1.06 -4.70
N PRO A 2 10.72 1.94 -4.50
CA PRO A 2 11.02 2.50 -3.18
C PRO A 2 9.87 3.29 -2.55
N PHE A 3 9.25 4.20 -3.33
CA PHE A 3 8.17 5.07 -2.85
C PHE A 3 6.96 4.27 -2.35
N TRP A 4 6.38 3.42 -3.20
CA TRP A 4 5.18 2.66 -2.83
C TRP A 4 5.42 1.64 -1.72
N GLY A 5 6.59 1.00 -1.69
CA GLY A 5 6.95 0.09 -0.61
C GLY A 5 7.03 0.79 0.75
N GLN A 6 7.57 2.01 0.80
CA GLN A 6 7.58 2.83 2.00
C GLN A 6 6.17 3.31 2.38
N ARG A 7 5.35 3.71 1.39
CA ARG A 7 3.98 4.18 1.63
C ARG A 7 3.09 3.09 2.22
N VAL A 8 3.14 1.90 1.66
CA VAL A 8 2.42 0.70 2.15
C VAL A 8 2.84 0.37 3.59
N ALA A 9 4.14 0.36 3.87
CA ALA A 9 4.65 0.09 5.21
C ALA A 9 4.26 1.18 6.23
N ALA A 10 4.33 2.46 5.83
CA ALA A 10 3.96 3.59 6.69
C ALA A 10 2.47 3.61 7.04
N LEU A 11 1.62 3.09 6.14
CA LEU A 11 0.19 2.91 6.38
C LEU A 11 -0.14 1.63 7.17
N GLY A 12 0.87 0.81 7.50
CA GLY A 12 0.69 -0.45 8.22
C GLY A 12 0.04 -1.57 7.41
N VAL A 13 -0.16 -1.37 6.10
CA VAL A 13 -0.85 -2.31 5.21
C VAL A 13 0.11 -3.23 4.44
N GLY A 14 1.37 -3.30 4.89
CA GLY A 14 2.36 -4.25 4.38
C GLY A 14 3.65 -4.21 5.20
N PRO A 15 4.53 -5.20 5.03
CA PRO A 15 5.81 -5.26 5.72
C PRO A 15 6.76 -4.14 5.26
N LYS A 16 7.79 -3.87 6.06
CA LYS A 16 8.87 -2.95 5.66
C LYS A 16 9.54 -3.45 4.38
N ALA A 17 9.70 -2.56 3.40
CA ALA A 17 10.35 -2.89 2.15
C ALA A 17 11.80 -3.34 2.38
N ILE A 18 12.19 -4.45 1.74
CA ILE A 18 13.57 -4.92 1.73
C ILE A 18 14.32 -4.17 0.63
N LEU A 19 15.36 -3.42 1.00
CA LEU A 19 16.23 -2.77 0.02
C LEU A 19 16.94 -3.83 -0.83
N ARG A 20 17.04 -3.63 -2.14
CA ARG A 20 17.61 -4.63 -3.08
C ARG A 20 18.97 -5.19 -2.64
N PRO A 21 19.95 -4.39 -2.17
CA PRO A 21 21.24 -4.92 -1.72
C PRO A 21 21.16 -5.81 -0.46
N ARG A 22 20.03 -5.77 0.26
CA ARG A 22 19.80 -6.53 1.48
C ARG A 22 18.84 -7.70 1.27
N LEU A 23 18.37 -7.93 0.04
CA LEU A 23 17.41 -8.97 -0.29
C LEU A 23 18.06 -10.34 -0.22
N THR A 24 17.51 -11.23 0.60
CA THR A 24 17.88 -12.64 0.70
C THR A 24 16.62 -13.48 0.73
N ALA A 25 16.72 -14.77 0.41
CA ALA A 25 15.58 -15.69 0.46
C ALA A 25 14.94 -15.73 1.85
N HIS A 26 15.75 -15.75 2.91
CA HIS A 26 15.28 -15.74 4.29
C HIS A 26 14.49 -14.47 4.63
N LYS A 27 15.05 -13.29 4.35
CA LYS A 27 14.36 -12.01 4.61
C LYS A 27 13.07 -11.88 3.81
N LEU A 28 13.05 -12.41 2.59
CA LEU A 28 11.84 -12.45 1.77
C LEU A 28 10.79 -13.36 2.41
N ALA A 29 11.18 -14.56 2.86
CA ALA A 29 10.28 -15.48 3.55
C ALA A 29 9.69 -14.85 4.82
N ASP A 30 10.50 -14.20 5.65
CA ASP A 30 10.03 -13.53 6.87
C ASP A 30 9.05 -12.39 6.57
N ALA A 31 9.32 -11.61 5.52
CA ALA A 31 8.44 -10.53 5.10
C ALA A 31 7.10 -11.06 4.57
N LEU A 32 7.12 -12.19 3.84
CA LEU A 32 5.91 -12.87 3.37
C LEU A 32 5.12 -13.44 4.55
N ASP A 33 5.78 -14.12 5.49
CA ASP A 33 5.14 -14.64 6.70
C ASP A 33 4.45 -13.51 7.47
N THR A 34 5.16 -12.41 7.73
CA THR A 34 4.59 -11.20 8.36
C THR A 34 3.37 -10.69 7.60
N ALA A 35 3.45 -10.62 6.26
CA ALA A 35 2.36 -10.09 5.44
C ALA A 35 1.09 -10.95 5.51
N VAL A 36 1.23 -12.27 5.65
CA VAL A 36 0.08 -13.19 5.67
C VAL A 36 -0.42 -13.54 7.08
N SER A 37 0.42 -13.43 8.10
CA SER A 37 0.09 -13.80 9.48
C SER A 37 -0.40 -12.63 10.34
N ASN A 38 -0.03 -11.38 9.99
CA ASN A 38 -0.38 -10.22 10.79
C ASN A 38 -1.85 -9.80 10.61
N GLN A 39 -2.68 -10.05 11.63
CA GLN A 39 -4.11 -9.73 11.61
C GLN A 39 -4.39 -8.21 11.58
N THR A 40 -3.61 -7.42 12.33
CA THR A 40 -3.77 -5.95 12.35
C THR A 40 -3.48 -5.34 10.98
N MET A 41 -2.41 -5.78 10.32
CA MET A 41 -2.07 -5.37 8.95
C MET A 41 -3.20 -5.68 7.98
N ARG A 42 -3.81 -6.87 8.08
CA ARG A 42 -4.96 -7.27 7.27
C ARG A 42 -6.19 -6.38 7.50
N GLN A 43 -6.50 -6.07 8.76
CA GLN A 43 -7.61 -5.17 9.11
C GLN A 43 -7.38 -3.75 8.58
N GLN A 44 -6.16 -3.23 8.70
CA GLN A 44 -5.78 -1.92 8.16
C GLN A 44 -5.87 -1.90 6.63
N ALA A 45 -5.42 -2.98 5.96
CA ALA A 45 -5.52 -3.11 4.52
C ALA A 45 -6.98 -3.15 4.04
N ALA A 46 -7.86 -3.87 4.75
CA ALA A 46 -9.29 -3.88 4.47
C ALA A 46 -9.92 -2.50 4.63
N ALA A 47 -9.66 -1.82 5.75
CA ALA A 47 -10.18 -0.49 6.03
C ALA A 47 -9.68 0.56 5.03
N LEU A 48 -8.41 0.49 4.61
CA LEU A 48 -7.87 1.35 3.56
C LEU A 48 -8.54 1.06 2.21
N GLY A 49 -8.75 -0.22 1.89
CA GLY A 49 -9.43 -0.63 0.67
C GLY A 49 -10.87 -0.10 0.57
N GLU A 50 -11.61 -0.08 1.68
CA GLU A 50 -12.95 0.53 1.70
C GLU A 50 -12.90 2.04 1.39
N LYS A 51 -11.93 2.76 1.96
CA LYS A 51 -11.76 4.19 1.67
C LYS A 51 -11.46 4.44 0.21
N ILE A 52 -10.51 3.69 -0.37
CA ILE A 52 -10.15 3.82 -1.79
C ILE A 52 -11.35 3.54 -2.70
N ARG A 53 -12.17 2.51 -2.39
CA ARG A 53 -13.38 2.21 -3.17
C ARG A 53 -14.46 3.28 -3.09
N ALA A 54 -14.52 4.00 -1.97
CA ALA A 54 -15.46 5.08 -1.77
C ALA A 54 -15.03 6.40 -2.46
N GLU A 55 -13.79 6.48 -2.97
CA GLU A 55 -13.30 7.65 -3.68
C GLU A 55 -13.84 7.71 -5.11
N ASP A 56 -14.37 8.87 -5.53
CA ASP A 56 -14.59 9.20 -6.94
C ASP A 56 -13.44 10.06 -7.48
N GLY A 57 -12.24 9.48 -7.49
CA GLY A 57 -11.03 10.18 -7.94
C GLY A 57 -11.08 10.58 -9.41
N SER A 58 -11.68 9.73 -10.26
CA SER A 58 -11.87 10.02 -11.69
C SER A 58 -12.83 11.17 -11.93
N GLY A 59 -13.99 11.19 -11.25
CA GLY A 59 -14.97 12.26 -11.40
C GLY A 59 -14.41 13.60 -10.92
N GLN A 60 -13.67 13.62 -9.81
CA GLN A 60 -12.97 14.83 -9.38
C GLN A 60 -11.91 15.29 -10.38
N ALA A 61 -11.15 14.37 -10.97
CA ALA A 61 -10.18 14.73 -11.99
C ALA A 61 -10.85 15.36 -13.23
N VAL A 62 -11.95 14.78 -13.71
CA VAL A 62 -12.73 15.34 -14.83
C VAL A 62 -13.24 16.73 -14.49
N ALA A 63 -13.89 16.91 -13.34
CA ALA A 63 -14.42 18.20 -12.92
C ALA A 63 -13.33 19.29 -12.77
N LEU A 64 -12.10 18.91 -12.44
CA LEU A 64 -10.97 19.84 -12.37
C LEU A 64 -10.46 20.23 -13.76
N ILE A 65 -10.38 19.27 -14.69
CA ILE A 65 -9.97 19.53 -16.08
C ILE A 65 -10.98 20.44 -16.77
N GLU A 66 -12.29 20.15 -16.62
CA GLU A 66 -13.36 20.96 -17.22
C GLU A 66 -13.37 22.41 -16.73
N LYS A 67 -12.94 22.69 -15.49
CA LYS A 67 -12.82 24.06 -14.97
C LYS A 67 -11.67 24.87 -15.57
N GLN A 68 -10.71 24.22 -16.22
CA GLN A 68 -9.55 24.87 -16.85
C GLN A 68 -9.71 25.01 -18.37
N LEU A 69 -10.79 24.48 -18.93
CA LEU A 69 -11.22 24.69 -20.32
C LEU A 69 -12.16 25.89 -20.41
#